data_AF-A0A1H2TYM7-F1
#
_entry.id   AF-A0A1H2TYM7-F1
#
_cell.length_a   1.000
_cell.length_b   1.000
_cell.length_c   1.000
_cell.angle_alpha   90.00
_cell.angle_beta   90.00
_cell.angle_gamma   90.00
#
_symmetry.space_group_name_H-M   'P 1'
#
loop_
_entity.id
_entity.type
_entity.pdbx_description
1 polymer ?
#
loop_
_entity_poly.entity_id
_entity_poly.type
_entity_poly.pdbx_seq_one_letter_code
_entity_poly.pdbx_strand_id
1 'polypeptide(L)' 'MFLNCPPTLSPSGIMRQIKGYTSKILREEFVELSKMPGLWTRNYFVSTAGNACSETIKKYVESQKKRY' A
#
# COMPACT_ATOMS: atom_id res chain seq x y z
N MET A 1 -4.05 4.87 -4.70
CA MET A 1 -3.27 6.09 -4.46
C MET A 1 -2.55 6.45 -5.75
N PHE A 2 -2.62 7.70 -6.17
CA PHE A 2 -1.88 8.21 -7.33
C PHE A 2 -0.75 9.10 -6.80
N LEU A 3 0.49 8.83 -7.22
CA LEU A 3 1.67 9.53 -6.71
C LEU A 3 2.50 10.07 -7.88
N ASN A 4 2.91 11.34 -7.78
CA ASN A 4 3.97 11.90 -8.61
C ASN A 4 5.27 11.90 -7.79
N CYS A 5 6.30 11.22 -8.28
CA CYS A 5 7.53 10.97 -7.52
C CYS A 5 8.74 11.19 -8.43
N PRO A 6 9.87 11.70 -7.90
CA PRO A 6 11.13 11.69 -8.63
C PRO A 6 11.53 10.26 -9.06
N PRO A 7 12.12 10.08 -10.26
CA PRO A 7 12.51 8.76 -10.77
C PRO A 7 13.63 8.10 -9.96
N THR A 8 14.35 8.88 -9.13
CA THR A 8 15.37 8.39 -8.21
C THR A 8 14.78 7.60 -7.04
N LEU A 9 13.49 7.76 -6.74
CA LEU A 9 12.81 7.01 -5.70
C LEU A 9 12.21 5.73 -6.27
N SER A 10 12.70 4.59 -5.77
CA SER A 10 12.12 3.30 -6.14
C SER A 10 10.69 3.15 -5.58
N PRO A 11 9.75 2.59 -6.35
CA PRO A 11 8.39 2.32 -5.86
C PRO A 11 8.35 1.46 -4.59
N SER A 12 9.28 0.53 -4.44
CA SER A 12 9.44 -0.30 -3.24
C SER A 12 9.81 0.55 -2.02
N GLY A 13 10.74 1.50 -2.18
CA GLY A 13 11.14 2.43 -1.13
C GLY A 13 9.99 3.33 -0.69
N ILE A 14 9.25 3.88 -1.65
CA ILE A 14 8.07 4.71 -1.39
C ILE A 14 7.01 3.92 -0.61
N MET A 15 6.64 2.72 -1.09
CA MET A 15 5.64 1.90 -0.41
C MET A 15 6.10 1.42 0.96
N ARG A 16 7.41 1.18 1.16
CA ARG A 16 7.97 0.87 2.48
C ARG A 16 7.76 2.02 3.46
N GLN A 17 8.05 3.25 3.04
CA GLN A 17 7.85 4.42 3.90
C GLN A 17 6.38 4.64 4.21
N ILE A 18 5.51 4.62 3.20
CA ILE A 18 4.07 4.86 3.37
C ILE A 18 3.46 3.81 4.31
N LYS A 19 3.68 2.52 4.05
CA LYS A 19 3.13 1.46 4.91
C LYS A 19 3.74 1.47 6.31
N GLY A 20 5.05 1.72 6.43
CA GLY A 20 5.73 1.76 7.73
C GLY A 20 5.23 2.92 8.60
N TYR A 21 5.20 4.12 8.04
CA TYR A 21 4.79 5.33 8.73
C TYR A 21 3.32 5.28 9.16
N THR A 22 2.42 4.93 8.23
CA THR A 22 0.99 4.80 8.54
C THR A 22 0.72 3.70 9.56
N SER A 23 1.43 2.56 9.49
CA SER A 23 1.32 1.49 10.49
C SER A 23 1.73 1.95 11.88
N LYS A 24 2.77 2.80 11.99
CA LYS A 24 3.20 3.37 13.26
C LYS A 24 2.11 4.27 13.86
N ILE A 25 1.67 5.28 13.10
CA ILE A 25 0.68 6.25 13.57
C ILE A 25 -0.63 5.56 13.96
N LEU A 26 -1.15 4.68 13.11
CA LEU A 26 -2.42 4.00 13.38
C LEU A 26 -2.35 3.09 14.61
N ARG A 27 -1.19 2.52 14.93
CA ARG A 27 -1.01 1.73 16.16
C ARG A 27 -0.86 2.60 17.41
N GLU A 28 -0.38 3.83 17.27
CA GLU A 28 -0.32 4.82 18.35
C GLU A 28 -1.72 5.38 18.65
N GLU A 29 -2.54 5.60 17.62
CA GLU A 29 -3.90 6.13 17.76
C GLU A 29 -4.93 5.07 18.18
N PHE A 30 -4.81 3.83 17.68
CA PHE A 30 -5.78 2.76 17.91
C PHE A 30 -5.12 1.55 18.56
N VAL A 31 -5.35 1.40 19.88
CA VAL A 31 -4.73 0.35 20.69
C VAL A 31 -5.11 -1.05 20.24
N GLU A 32 -6.26 -1.23 19.60
CA GLU A 32 -6.71 -2.51 19.04
C GLU A 32 -5.79 -3.00 17.93
N LEU A 33 -5.26 -2.07 17.11
CA LEU A 33 -4.38 -2.36 15.99
C LEU A 33 -2.95 -2.73 16.44
N SER A 34 -2.56 -2.34 17.66
CA SER A 34 -1.26 -2.69 18.25
C SER A 34 -1.07 -4.20 18.43
N LYS A 35 -2.18 -4.93 18.63
CA LYS A 35 -2.19 -6.39 18.84
C LYS A 35 -2.01 -7.18 17.54
N MET A 36 -2.16 -6.53 16.39
CA MET A 36 -2.03 -7.19 15.09
C MET A 36 -0.54 -7.34 14.69
N PRO A 37 -0.09 -8.53 14.24
CA PRO A 37 1.30 -8.74 13.84
C PRO A 37 1.72 -7.84 12.67
N GLY A 38 0.80 -7.50 11.77
CA GLY A 38 1.03 -6.55 10.68
C GLY A 38 -0.25 -5.86 10.26
N LEU A 39 -0.22 -4.53 10.14
CA LEU A 39 -1.38 -3.76 9.67
C LEU A 39 -1.56 -3.83 8.15
N TRP A 40 -0.43 -3.88 7.43
CA TRP A 40 -0.41 -3.98 5.97
C TRP A 40 0.18 -5.32 5.54
N THR A 41 -0.31 -5.88 4.44
CA THR A 41 0.31 -7.04 3.81
C THR A 41 1.69 -6.67 3.23
N ARG A 42 2.58 -7.67 3.11
CA ARG A 42 3.91 -7.49 2.51
C ARG A 42 3.82 -7.05 1.04
N ASN A 43 2.77 -7.48 0.34
CA ASN A 43 2.59 -7.22 -1.09
C ASN A 43 2.08 -5.81 -1.35
N TYR A 44 2.54 -5.20 -2.43
CA TYR A 44 1.98 -3.97 -2.98
C TYR A 44 1.95 -4.08 -4.50
N PHE A 45 1.12 -3.28 -5.13
CA PHE A 45 1.11 -3.16 -6.58
C PHE A 45 1.36 -1.72 -6.96
N VAL A 46 2.22 -1.59 -7.95
CA VAL A 46 2.53 -0.33 -8.60
C VAL A 46 2.37 -0.57 -10.09
N SER A 47 1.73 0.39 -10.75
CA SER A 47 1.69 0.47 -12.19
C SER A 47 1.93 1.91 -12.56
N THR A 48 2.68 2.14 -13.63
CA THR A 48 2.82 3.48 -14.20
C THR A 48 1.46 3.90 -14.73
N ALA A 49 0.99 5.05 -14.29
CA ALA A 49 -0.17 5.64 -14.91
C ALA A 49 0.26 6.38 -16.18
N GLY A 50 0.09 5.74 -17.34
CA GLY A 50 -0.32 6.46 -18.55
C GLY A 50 -1.80 6.84 -18.42
N ASN A 51 -2.59 6.89 -19.52
CA ASN A 51 -4.06 6.93 -19.44
C ASN A 51 -4.64 5.64 -18.80
N ALA A 52 -4.25 5.31 -17.58
CA ALA A 52 -4.53 4.05 -16.91
C ALA A 52 -6.01 3.99 -16.54
N CYS A 53 -6.72 3.10 -17.23
CA CYS A 53 -8.14 2.85 -17.03
C CYS A 53 -8.38 2.25 -15.64
N SER A 54 -9.42 2.73 -14.96
CA SER A 54 -9.85 2.30 -13.62
C SER A 54 -10.07 0.78 -13.50
N GLU A 55 -10.32 0.08 -14.61
CA GLU A 55 -10.47 -1.37 -14.69
C GLU A 55 -9.24 -2.15 -14.23
N THR A 56 -8.02 -1.70 -14.55
CA THR A 56 -6.80 -2.42 -14.16
C THR A 56 -6.62 -2.42 -12.63
N ILE A 57 -7.00 -1.31 -11.98
CA ILE A 57 -6.95 -1.19 -10.52
C ILE A 57 -7.99 -2.12 -9.88
N LYS A 58 -9.23 -2.15 -10.41
CA LYS A 58 -10.29 -3.06 -9.93
C LYS A 58 -9.87 -4.53 -10.00
N LYS A 59 -9.38 -4.99 -11.15
CA LYS A 59 -8.92 -6.37 -11.34
C LYS A 59 -7.80 -6.75 -10.37
N TYR A 60 -6.87 -5.83 -10.09
CA TYR A 60 -5.82 -6.09 -9.11
C TYR A 60 -6.38 -6.25 -7.68
N VAL A 61 -7.29 -5.38 -7.26
CA VAL A 61 -7.91 -5.45 -5.92
C VAL A 61 -8.68 -6.76 -5.75
N GLU A 62 -9.43 -7.19 -6.77
CA GLU A 62 -10.16 -8.45 -6.77
C GLU A 62 -9.24 -9.68 -6.74
N SER A 63 -8.05 -9.58 -7.34
CA SER A 63 -7.06 -10.68 -7.33
C SER A 63 -6.36 -10.89 -5.98
N GLN A 64 -6.44 -9.93 -5.06
CA GLN A 64 -5.87 -10.07 -3.73
C GLN A 64 -6.72 -11.03 -2.88
N LYS A 65 -6.24 -12.27 -2.70
CA LYS A 65 -6.88 -13.27 -1.84
C LYS A 65 -7.00 -12.75 -0.40
N LYS A 66 -8.22 -12.71 0.14
CA LYS A 66 -8.49 -12.51 1.57
C LYS A 66 -8.03 -13.75 2.34
N ARG A 67 -6.78 -13.78 2.78
CA ARG A 67 -6.35 -14.71 3.83
C ARG A 67 -6.73 -14.08 5.16
N TYR A 68 -7.75 -14.64 5.80
CA TYR A 68 -8.06 -14.45 7.21
C TYR A 68 -7.01 -15.14 8.06
#